data_AF-A0A960JHG7-F1
#
_entry.id   AF-A0A960JHG7-F1
#
_cell.length_a   1.000
_cell.length_b   1.000
_cell.length_c   1.000
_cell.angle_alpha   90.00
_cell.angle_beta   90.00
_cell.angle_gamma   90.00
#
_symmetry.space_group_name_H-M   'P 1'
#
loop_
_entity.id
_entity.type
_entity.pdbx_description
1 polymer ?
#
loop_
_entity_poly.entity_id
_entity_poly.type
_entity_poly.pdbx_seq_one_letter_code
_entity_poly.pdbx_strand_id
1 'polypeptide(L)'
;DEYIIDPKVTVTLIKAGSARYAVMGKVAAPGERIMDRSVTLYEAIMGAGGVLKGAEKKEVILARINAQGFLERKIVNLEDIERGKIPTPLLQPGDQVIVPGKGFTWQKFLNVVTQISGFRGLVGRPF
;
A
#
# COMPACT_ATOMS: atom_id res chain seq x y z
N ASP A 1 28.17 35.36 8.96
CA ASP A 1 27.47 34.16 9.47
C ASP A 1 26.76 33.44 8.34
N GLU A 2 27.50 32.47 7.81
CA GLU A 2 27.26 31.70 6.61
C GLU A 2 26.49 30.43 6.97
N TYR A 3 25.30 30.24 6.40
CA TYR A 3 24.59 28.96 6.43
C TYR A 3 24.51 28.43 5.00
N ILE A 4 25.62 27.81 4.58
CA ILE A 4 25.60 26.81 3.52
C ILE A 4 25.07 25.53 4.16
N ILE A 5 23.83 25.20 3.84
CA ILE A 5 23.46 23.81 3.63
C ILE A 5 22.64 23.86 2.36
N ASP A 6 23.28 23.48 1.26
CA ASP A 6 22.67 23.02 0.02
C ASP A 6 22.07 21.65 0.35
N PRO A 7 20.78 21.51 0.73
CA PRO A 7 20.20 20.19 0.66
C PRO A 7 20.11 19.92 -0.83
N LYS A 8 21.04 19.12 -1.35
CA LYS A 8 20.87 18.45 -2.65
C LYS A 8 19.69 17.49 -2.53
N VAL A 9 18.49 18.03 -2.41
CA VAL A 9 17.27 17.31 -2.66
C VAL A 9 17.21 17.20 -4.16
N THR A 10 17.89 16.17 -4.67
CA THR A 10 17.65 15.74 -6.02
C THR A 10 16.22 15.20 -6.00
N VAL A 11 15.25 16.07 -6.30
CA VAL A 11 13.96 15.63 -6.82
C VAL A 11 14.29 15.08 -8.20
N THR A 12 14.82 13.85 -8.18
CA THR A 12 14.94 13.07 -9.39
C THR A 12 13.50 12.89 -9.79
N LEU A 13 13.05 13.66 -10.79
CA LEU A 13 11.89 13.30 -11.57
C LEU A 13 12.15 11.83 -11.91
N ILE A 14 11.44 10.90 -11.23
CA ILE A 14 11.61 9.45 -11.43
C ILE A 14 10.99 9.16 -12.81
N LYS A 15 11.68 9.65 -13.82
CA LYS A 15 11.69 9.25 -15.21
C LYS A 15 10.33 8.93 -15.80
N ALA A 16 9.32 9.80 -15.69
CA ALA A 16 8.02 9.60 -16.35
C ALA A 16 7.54 8.12 -16.29
N GLY A 17 7.82 7.48 -15.14
CA GLY A 17 8.02 6.05 -15.04
C GLY A 17 6.73 5.42 -14.59
N SER A 18 6.28 4.41 -15.33
CA SER A 18 5.01 3.70 -15.17
C SER A 18 4.51 3.69 -13.73
N ALA A 19 3.26 4.11 -13.53
CA ALA A 19 2.59 4.07 -12.23
C ALA A 19 2.82 2.72 -11.54
N ARG A 20 2.90 2.68 -10.22
CA ARG A 20 3.16 1.44 -9.47
C ARG A 20 2.16 1.24 -8.36
N TYR A 21 1.99 -0.01 -7.94
CA TYR A 21 1.30 -0.38 -6.71
C TYR A 21 2.10 -1.50 -6.03
N ALA A 22 1.88 -1.69 -4.74
CA ALA A 22 2.52 -2.78 -3.99
C ALA A 22 1.49 -3.77 -3.48
N VAL A 23 1.84 -5.06 -3.47
CA VAL A 23 1.05 -6.10 -2.80
C VAL A 23 1.93 -6.77 -1.75
N MET A 24 1.48 -6.80 -0.51
CA MET A 24 2.25 -7.30 0.64
C MET A 24 1.43 -8.27 1.49
N GLY A 25 2.12 -8.99 2.38
CA GLY A 25 1.51 -9.89 3.35
C GLY A 25 1.37 -11.32 2.83
N LYS A 26 0.25 -11.99 3.16
CA LYS A 26 0.01 -13.41 2.86
C LYS A 26 -0.49 -13.63 1.43
N VAL A 27 0.37 -13.30 0.47
CA VAL A 27 0.20 -13.60 -0.97
C VAL A 27 1.37 -14.43 -1.48
N ALA A 28 1.21 -15.12 -2.60
CA ALA A 28 2.26 -16.00 -3.13
C ALA A 28 3.52 -15.24 -3.56
N ALA A 29 3.36 -14.06 -4.14
CA ALA A 29 4.46 -13.20 -4.58
C ALA A 29 4.28 -11.75 -4.08
N PRO A 30 4.70 -11.42 -2.85
CA PRO A 30 4.73 -10.05 -2.36
C PRO A 30 5.72 -9.18 -3.16
N GLY A 31 5.41 -7.90 -3.35
CA GLY A 31 6.30 -6.95 -4.00
C GLY A 31 5.59 -5.81 -4.73
N GLU A 32 6.39 -4.86 -5.22
CA GLU A 32 5.95 -3.79 -6.12
C GLU A 32 5.67 -4.33 -7.52
N ARG A 33 4.68 -3.72 -8.18
CA ARG A 33 4.27 -4.03 -9.54
C ARG A 33 4.01 -2.76 -10.32
N ILE A 34 4.23 -2.86 -11.62
CA ILE A 34 3.91 -1.80 -12.57
C ILE A 34 2.40 -1.81 -12.84
N MET A 35 1.81 -0.63 -12.85
CA MET A 35 0.45 -0.31 -13.27
C MET A 35 0.52 0.22 -14.70
N ASP A 36 0.34 -0.67 -15.66
CA ASP A 36 0.26 -0.39 -17.10
C ASP A 36 -1.17 -0.04 -17.55
N ARG A 37 -2.17 -0.42 -16.77
CA ARG A 37 -3.60 -0.10 -16.95
C ARG A 37 -4.28 0.15 -15.62
N SER A 38 -5.58 0.45 -15.66
CA SER A 38 -6.42 0.38 -14.46
C SER A 38 -6.44 -1.05 -13.91
N VAL A 39 -6.03 -1.20 -12.66
CA VAL A 39 -5.97 -2.48 -11.93
C VAL A 39 -6.90 -2.41 -10.73
N THR A 40 -7.72 -3.43 -10.53
CA THR A 40 -8.56 -3.57 -9.35
C THR A 40 -7.78 -4.21 -8.20
N LEU A 41 -8.25 -4.01 -6.96
CA LEU A 41 -7.68 -4.69 -5.79
C LEU A 41 -7.69 -6.21 -5.95
N TYR A 42 -8.77 -6.76 -6.50
CA TYR A 42 -8.87 -8.20 -6.78
C TYR A 42 -7.81 -8.67 -7.78
N GLU A 43 -7.68 -7.98 -8.92
CA GLU A 43 -6.66 -8.31 -9.94
C GLU A 43 -5.23 -8.18 -9.40
N ALA A 44 -4.96 -7.20 -8.55
CA ALA A 44 -3.65 -7.04 -7.93
C ALA A 44 -3.28 -8.24 -7.05
N ILE A 45 -4.23 -8.75 -6.26
CA ILE A 45 -4.02 -9.94 -5.43
C ILE A 45 -3.88 -11.19 -6.29
N MET A 46 -4.69 -11.34 -7.34
CA MET A 46 -4.57 -12.46 -8.27
C MET A 46 -3.23 -12.43 -9.04
N GLY A 47 -2.80 -11.24 -9.47
CA GLY A 47 -1.48 -10.99 -10.08
C GLY A 47 -0.31 -11.18 -9.10
N ALA A 48 -0.60 -11.25 -7.79
CA ALA A 48 0.33 -11.69 -6.76
C ALA A 48 0.32 -13.21 -6.51
N GLY A 49 -0.35 -13.97 -7.37
CA GLY A 49 -0.51 -15.42 -7.25
C GLY A 49 -1.58 -15.84 -6.23
N GLY A 50 -2.49 -14.91 -5.88
CA GLY A 50 -3.56 -15.15 -4.94
C GLY A 50 -3.11 -15.11 -3.47
N VAL A 51 -4.09 -15.31 -2.59
CA VAL A 51 -3.83 -15.35 -1.15
C VAL A 51 -3.34 -16.73 -0.71
N LEU A 52 -2.42 -16.76 0.24
CA LEU A 52 -1.90 -18.01 0.81
C LEU A 52 -2.81 -18.54 1.93
N LYS A 53 -2.64 -19.82 2.30
CA LYS A 53 -3.34 -20.40 3.45
C LYS A 53 -3.07 -19.60 4.73
N GLY A 54 -4.11 -19.34 5.51
CA GLY A 54 -4.04 -18.54 6.74
C GLY A 54 -3.99 -17.02 6.52
N ALA A 55 -4.29 -16.56 5.30
CA ALA A 55 -4.62 -15.17 5.04
C ALA A 55 -6.00 -14.81 5.60
N GLU A 56 -6.15 -13.59 6.11
CA GLU A 56 -7.43 -13.04 6.56
C GLU A 56 -8.07 -12.28 5.40
N LYS A 57 -8.98 -12.95 4.69
CA LYS A 57 -9.63 -12.42 3.49
C LYS A 57 -10.65 -11.31 3.78
N LYS A 58 -11.21 -11.27 4.99
CA LYS A 58 -12.27 -10.30 5.33
C LYS A 58 -11.72 -8.92 5.65
N GLU A 59 -10.43 -8.86 6.01
CA GLU A 59 -9.76 -7.63 6.44
C GLU A 59 -8.62 -7.24 5.51
N VAL A 60 -8.72 -7.50 4.21
CA VAL A 60 -7.71 -7.02 3.25
C VAL A 60 -7.67 -5.50 3.30
N ILE A 61 -6.47 -4.94 3.29
CA ILE A 61 -6.31 -3.51 3.50
C ILE A 61 -5.77 -2.85 2.24
N LEU A 62 -6.47 -1.81 1.81
CA LEU A 62 -6.00 -0.85 0.84
C LEU A 62 -5.48 0.38 1.59
N ALA A 63 -4.19 0.64 1.49
CA ALA A 63 -3.56 1.82 2.06
C ALA A 63 -3.18 2.81 0.97
N ARG A 64 -3.58 4.06 1.14
CA ARG A 64 -3.43 5.12 0.14
C ARG A 64 -3.01 6.42 0.81
N ILE A 65 -2.11 7.17 0.18
CA ILE A 65 -1.79 8.53 0.60
C ILE A 65 -2.83 9.46 0.00
N ASN A 66 -3.55 10.21 0.84
CA ASN A 66 -4.51 11.21 0.38
C ASN A 66 -3.81 12.51 -0.07
N ALA A 67 -4.59 13.46 -0.58
CA ALA A 67 -4.06 14.73 -1.09
C ALA A 67 -3.32 15.56 -0.03
N GLN A 68 -3.64 15.36 1.24
CA GLN A 68 -3.02 16.02 2.39
C GLN A 68 -1.74 15.29 2.86
N GLY A 69 -1.36 14.20 2.19
CA GLY A 69 -0.19 13.40 2.52
C GLY A 69 -0.43 12.38 3.62
N PHE A 70 -1.64 12.23 4.16
CA PHE A 70 -1.92 11.24 5.21
C PHE A 70 -2.18 9.86 4.63
N LEU A 71 -1.71 8.84 5.34
CA LEU A 71 -2.00 7.45 5.01
C LEU A 71 -3.42 7.09 5.46
N GLU A 72 -4.31 6.92 4.50
CA GLU A 72 -5.65 6.40 4.72
C GLU A 72 -5.66 4.88 4.55
N ARG A 73 -6.42 4.22 5.43
CA ARG A 73 -6.67 2.78 5.33
C ARG A 73 -8.13 2.54 4.97
N LYS A 74 -8.36 1.65 4.02
CA LYS A 74 -9.68 1.11 3.69
C LYS A 74 -9.66 -0.40 3.84
N ILE A 75 -10.54 -0.93 4.68
CA ILE A 75 -10.72 -2.37 4.84
C ILE A 75 -11.67 -2.86 3.75
N VAL A 76 -11.31 -3.97 3.12
CA VAL A 76 -12.00 -4.56 1.99
C VAL A 76 -12.19 -6.04 2.28
N ASN A 77 -13.44 -6.49 2.26
CA ASN A 77 -13.76 -7.91 2.38
C ASN A 77 -13.61 -8.59 1.01
N LEU A 78 -12.54 -9.35 0.85
CA LEU A 78 -12.26 -10.06 -0.40
C LEU A 78 -13.29 -11.18 -0.66
N GLU A 79 -13.84 -11.81 0.38
CA GLU A 79 -14.87 -12.86 0.21
C GLU A 79 -16.16 -12.29 -0.39
N ASP A 80 -16.53 -11.07 0.00
CA ASP A 80 -17.72 -10.42 -0.55
C ASP A 80 -17.50 -9.97 -1.99
N ILE A 81 -16.26 -9.62 -2.38
CA ILE A 81 -15.89 -9.39 -3.79
C ILE A 81 -15.95 -10.69 -4.59
N GLU A 82 -15.35 -11.78 -4.08
CA GLU A 82 -15.37 -13.11 -4.73
C GLU A 82 -16.80 -13.62 -4.95
N ARG A 83 -17.73 -13.29 -4.05
CA ARG A 83 -19.16 -13.62 -4.15
C ARG A 83 -19.99 -12.63 -4.96
N GLY A 84 -19.39 -11.55 -5.47
CA GLY A 84 -20.07 -10.51 -6.24
C GLY A 84 -21.03 -9.63 -5.42
N LYS A 85 -20.91 -9.61 -4.09
CA LYS A 85 -21.78 -8.79 -3.22
C LYS A 85 -21.40 -7.32 -3.20
N ILE A 86 -20.11 -7.02 -3.37
CA ILE A 86 -19.59 -5.65 -3.41
C ILE A 86 -18.70 -5.47 -4.65
N PRO A 87 -18.68 -4.26 -5.25
CA PRO A 87 -17.76 -3.96 -6.33
C PRO A 87 -16.31 -3.94 -5.84
N THR A 88 -15.38 -4.40 -6.68
CA THR A 88 -13.95 -4.33 -6.35
C THR A 88 -13.44 -2.89 -6.50
N PRO A 89 -12.70 -2.36 -5.50
CA PRO A 89 -12.06 -1.05 -5.62
C PRO A 89 -11.01 -1.03 -6.74
N LEU A 90 -10.90 0.12 -7.42
CA LEU A 90 -9.78 0.41 -8.32
C LEU A 90 -8.58 0.94 -7.53
N LEU A 91 -7.40 0.47 -7.92
CA LEU A 91 -6.14 0.96 -7.40
C LEU A 91 -5.74 2.27 -8.06
N GLN A 92 -5.03 3.08 -7.30
CA GLN A 92 -4.37 4.30 -7.73
C GLN A 92 -2.85 4.11 -7.67
N PRO A 93 -2.09 4.90 -8.45
CA PRO A 93 -0.64 4.91 -8.35
C PRO A 93 -0.20 5.20 -6.90
N GLY A 94 0.71 4.38 -6.37
CA GLY A 94 1.20 4.45 -5.00
C GLY A 94 0.39 3.65 -3.98
N ASP A 95 -0.73 3.03 -4.38
CA ASP A 95 -1.52 2.19 -3.47
C ASP A 95 -0.74 0.98 -2.97
N GLN A 96 -1.01 0.61 -1.72
CA GLN A 96 -0.47 -0.57 -1.08
C GLN A 96 -1.62 -1.50 -0.68
N VAL A 97 -1.63 -2.70 -1.25
CA VAL A 97 -2.58 -3.76 -0.93
C VAL A 97 -1.92 -4.72 0.05
N ILE A 98 -2.49 -4.85 1.24
CA ILE A 98 -1.95 -5.68 2.31
C ILE A 98 -2.94 -6.78 2.59
N VAL A 99 -2.50 -8.03 2.42
CA VAL A 99 -3.27 -9.21 2.78
C VAL A 99 -2.80 -9.69 4.16
N PRO A 100 -3.55 -9.42 5.23
CA PRO A 100 -3.16 -9.84 6.56
C PRO A 100 -3.12 -11.35 6.71
N GLY A 101 -2.36 -11.82 7.69
CA GLY A 101 -2.41 -13.18 8.18
C GLY A 101 -2.47 -13.17 9.70
N LYS A 102 -2.50 -14.37 10.31
CA LYS A 102 -2.50 -14.50 11.78
C LYS A 102 -1.39 -13.67 12.43
N GLY A 103 -1.76 -12.78 13.35
CA GLY A 103 -0.83 -11.92 14.09
C GLY A 103 -0.36 -10.66 13.35
N PHE A 104 -0.89 -10.39 12.16
CA PHE A 104 -0.76 -9.09 11.50
C PHE A 104 -1.46 -8.01 12.32
N THR A 105 -0.88 -6.81 12.37
CA THR A 105 -1.43 -5.67 13.11
C THR A 105 -1.01 -4.39 12.41
N TRP A 106 -1.93 -3.44 12.28
CA TRP A 106 -1.65 -2.17 11.61
C TRP A 106 -0.50 -1.40 12.26
N GLN A 107 -0.39 -1.42 13.58
CA GLN A 107 0.72 -0.80 14.30
C GLN A 107 2.08 -1.41 13.90
N LYS A 108 2.16 -2.73 13.72
CA LYS A 108 3.39 -3.40 13.29
C LYS A 108 3.81 -2.98 11.89
N PHE A 109 2.83 -2.85 10.98
CA PHE A 109 3.11 -2.40 9.62
C PHE A 109 3.59 -0.94 9.61
N LEU A 110 2.90 -0.05 10.35
CA LEU A 110 3.29 1.36 10.40
C LEU A 110 4.73 1.52 10.89
N ASN A 111 5.14 0.74 11.90
CA ASN A 111 6.52 0.75 12.40
C ASN A 111 7.56 0.35 11.34
N VAL A 112 7.21 -0.54 10.41
CA VAL A 112 8.12 -0.94 9.32
C VAL A 112 8.25 0.18 8.27
N VAL A 113 7.12 0.77 7.87
CA VAL A 113 7.12 1.84 6.85
C VAL A 113 7.79 3.12 7.36
N THR A 114 7.61 3.46 8.64
CA THR A 114 8.26 4.62 9.26
C THR A 114 9.75 4.42 9.51
N GLN A 115 10.20 3.17 9.69
CA GLN A 115 11.61 2.87 9.91
C GLN A 115 12.44 2.83 8.62
N ILE A 116 11.82 2.45 7.49
CA ILE A 116 12.51 2.35 6.18
C ILE A 116 12.60 3.72 5.47
N SER A 117 11.77 4.68 5.85
CA SER A 117 11.66 5.94 5.12
C SER A 117 12.00 7.11 6.03
N GLY A 118 12.81 8.05 5.56
CA GLY A 118 13.00 9.38 6.16
C GLY A 118 11.73 10.26 6.22
N PHE A 119 10.54 9.64 6.26
CA PHE A 119 9.22 10.25 6.41
C PHE A 119 8.96 10.59 7.88
N ARG A 120 9.71 11.56 8.40
CA ARG A 120 9.61 12.06 9.77
C ARG A 120 8.41 13.01 9.99
N GLY A 121 7.28 12.79 9.30
CA GLY A 121 6.20 13.80 9.24
C GLY A 121 4.75 13.31 9.18
N LEU A 122 4.44 12.00 9.12
CA LEU A 122 3.08 11.56 8.73
C LEU A 122 2.39 10.56 9.68
N VAL A 123 2.77 10.51 10.95
CA VAL A 123 1.98 9.76 11.95
C VAL A 123 1.32 10.76 12.90
N GLY A 124 0.09 11.14 12.57
CA GLY A 124 -0.77 11.93 13.47
C GLY A 124 -0.97 11.18 14.80
N ARG A 125 -0.77 11.90 15.90
CA ARG A 125 -0.88 11.42 17.28
C ARG A 125 -2.32 10.98 17.58
N PRO A 126 -2.55 9.82 18.24
CA PRO A 126 -3.83 9.56 18.89
C PRO A 126 -3.91 10.38 20.19
N PHE A 127 -5.00 11.11 20.38
CA PHE A 127 -5.52 11.41 21.73
C PHE A 127 -6.46 10.27 22.11
#